data_AF-A0A4S1GQP6-F1
#
_entry.id   AF-A0A4S1GQP6-F1
#
_cell.length_a   1.000
_cell.length_b   1.000
_cell.length_c   1.000
_cell.angle_alpha   90.00
_cell.angle_beta   90.00
_cell.angle_gamma   90.00
#
_symmetry.space_group_name_H-M   'P 1'
#
loop_
_entity.id
_entity.type
_entity.pdbx_description
1 polymer ?
#
loop_
_entity_poly.entity_id
_entity_poly.type
_entity_poly.pdbx_seq_one_letter_code
_entity_poly.pdbx_strand_id
1 'polypeptide(L)'
;DAKGALGTPTSLVRDAHAAGLMVIPYTFRPENHFQPSNLRKGADSARNAEGSIAEMRAYLATGIDAFFTDDPALGRQAVDGMGAAGN
;
A
#
# COMPACT_ATOMS: atom_id res chain seq x y z
N ASP A 1 1.32 -3.83 -12.77
CA ASP A 1 1.08 -4.27 -14.17
C ASP A 1 2.39 -4.84 -14.71
N ALA A 2 2.45 -5.18 -16.00
CA ALA A 2 3.68 -5.73 -16.62
C ALA A 2 4.87 -4.74 -16.63
N LYS A 3 4.64 -3.45 -16.33
CA LYS A 3 5.65 -2.38 -16.26
C LYS A 3 6.00 -1.99 -14.82
N GLY A 4 5.55 -2.77 -13.84
CA GLY A 4 5.80 -2.53 -12.42
C GLY A 4 4.95 -1.43 -11.78
N ALA A 5 3.95 -0.88 -12.48
CA ALA A 5 3.00 0.06 -11.87
C ALA A 5 1.99 -0.70 -10.99
N LEU A 6 1.22 -0.01 -10.16
CA LEU A 6 0.05 -0.65 -9.54
C LEU A 6 -0.91 -1.13 -10.63
N GLY A 7 -1.32 -2.41 -10.54
CA GLY A 7 -2.30 -3.00 -11.45
C GLY A 7 -3.73 -2.86 -10.93
N THR A 8 -4.69 -3.34 -11.72
CA THR A 8 -6.08 -3.50 -11.27
C THR A 8 -6.12 -4.51 -10.11
N PRO A 9 -6.78 -4.18 -8.97
CA PRO A 9 -6.99 -5.15 -7.90
C PRO A 9 -7.64 -6.43 -8.41
N THR A 10 -7.19 -7.57 -7.89
CA THR A 10 -7.78 -8.88 -8.20
C THR A 10 -8.89 -9.21 -7.18
N SER A 11 -9.52 -10.37 -7.31
CA SER A 11 -10.49 -10.86 -6.33
C SER A 11 -9.86 -11.37 -5.03
N LEU A 12 -8.53 -11.36 -4.89
CA LEU A 12 -7.81 -12.02 -3.80
C LEU A 12 -8.34 -11.65 -2.40
N VAL A 13 -8.49 -10.35 -2.11
CA VAL A 13 -8.97 -9.87 -0.80
C VAL A 13 -10.38 -10.38 -0.53
N ARG A 14 -11.29 -10.22 -1.50
CA ARG A 14 -12.68 -10.71 -1.41
C ARG A 14 -12.73 -12.22 -1.16
N ASP A 15 -11.94 -12.99 -1.91
CA ASP A 15 -11.97 -14.44 -1.84
C ASP A 15 -11.35 -14.94 -0.51
N ALA A 16 -10.33 -14.25 0.00
CA ALA A 16 -9.77 -14.52 1.33
C ALA A 16 -10.80 -14.23 2.44
N HIS A 17 -11.49 -13.09 2.37
CA HIS A 17 -12.55 -12.76 3.32
C HIS A 17 -13.72 -13.75 3.27
N ALA A 18 -14.12 -14.21 2.09
CA ALA A 18 -15.15 -15.25 1.94
C ALA A 18 -14.74 -16.60 2.58
N ALA A 19 -13.44 -16.86 2.70
CA ALA A 19 -12.88 -18.00 3.41
C ALA A 19 -12.62 -17.74 4.90
N GLY A 20 -12.95 -16.55 5.43
CA GLY A 20 -12.69 -16.18 6.82
C GLY A 20 -11.22 -15.87 7.12
N LEU A 21 -10.42 -15.52 6.11
CA LEU A 21 -9.00 -15.21 6.24
C LEU A 21 -8.75 -13.70 6.17
N MET A 22 -7.76 -13.22 6.93
CA MET A 22 -7.23 -11.86 6.82
C MET A 22 -6.13 -11.78 5.75
N VAL A 23 -6.00 -10.61 5.12
CA VAL A 23 -4.93 -10.27 4.19
C VAL A 23 -4.09 -9.14 4.76
N ILE A 24 -2.82 -9.43 5.02
CA ILE A 24 -1.87 -8.49 5.63
C ILE A 24 -0.57 -8.48 4.80
N PRO A 25 -0.36 -7.50 3.90
CA PRO A 25 0.88 -7.39 3.13
C PRO A 25 2.10 -7.05 4.01
N TYR A 26 3.25 -7.62 3.64
CA TYR A 26 4.55 -7.38 4.27
C TYR A 26 5.62 -7.18 3.18
N THR A 27 6.48 -6.14 3.20
CA THR A 27 6.47 -4.89 4.00
C THR A 27 6.54 -3.71 3.02
N PHE A 28 5.85 -2.61 3.33
CA PHE A 28 6.00 -1.37 2.57
C PHE A 28 7.29 -0.65 2.94
N ARG A 29 7.98 -0.16 1.91
CA ARG A 29 9.30 0.45 2.02
C ARG A 29 9.35 1.81 1.33
N PRO A 30 9.90 2.84 1.98
CA PRO A 30 9.82 4.20 1.45
C PRO A 30 10.86 4.51 0.38
N GLU A 31 11.74 3.60 -0.03
CA GLU A 31 12.72 3.82 -1.10
C GLU A 31 12.13 3.50 -2.48
N ASN A 32 12.40 4.34 -3.49
CA ASN A 32 11.87 4.20 -4.85
C ASN A 32 12.10 2.81 -5.45
N HIS A 33 13.23 2.18 -5.15
CA HIS A 33 13.57 0.83 -5.58
C HIS A 33 12.45 -0.19 -5.32
N PHE A 34 11.76 -0.08 -4.17
CA PHE A 34 10.71 -1.00 -3.75
C PHE A 34 9.30 -0.58 -4.16
N GLN A 35 9.13 0.67 -4.58
CA GLN A 35 7.81 1.22 -4.91
C GLN A 35 7.36 0.84 -6.32
N PRO A 36 6.03 0.83 -6.57
CA PRO A 36 5.47 0.74 -7.91
C PRO A 36 6.03 1.83 -8.84
N SER A 37 6.31 1.49 -10.09
CA SER A 37 6.99 2.38 -11.04
C SER A 37 6.27 3.72 -11.25
N ASN A 38 4.94 3.73 -11.16
CA ASN A 38 4.11 4.93 -11.29
C ASN A 38 4.09 5.84 -10.05
N LEU A 39 4.68 5.42 -8.93
CA LEU A 39 4.79 6.22 -7.70
C LEU A 39 6.21 6.76 -7.47
N ARG A 40 7.21 6.23 -8.18
CA ARG A 40 8.62 6.61 -8.02
C ARG A 40 8.85 8.06 -8.42
N LYS A 41 9.64 8.78 -7.62
CA LYS A 41 10.07 10.17 -7.90
C LYS A 41 11.56 10.35 -7.61
N GLY A 42 12.35 10.70 -8.62
CA GLY A 42 13.80 10.92 -8.48
C GLY A 42 14.63 9.65 -8.69
N ALA A 43 15.80 9.59 -8.05
CA ALA A 43 16.75 8.48 -8.21
C ALA A 43 16.23 7.17 -7.60
N ASP A 44 16.70 6.02 -8.09
CA ASP A 44 16.28 4.69 -7.62
C ASP A 44 16.53 4.46 -6.11
N SER A 45 17.64 4.99 -5.60
CA SER A 45 17.99 4.92 -4.17
C SER A 45 17.32 5.99 -3.31
N ALA A 46 16.53 6.89 -3.88
CA ALA A 46 15.93 7.98 -3.13
C ALA A 46 14.78 7.48 -2.25
N ARG A 47 14.69 8.05 -1.04
CA ARG A 47 13.51 7.93 -0.18
C ARG A 47 12.39 8.80 -0.74
N ASN A 48 11.18 8.24 -0.80
CA ASN A 48 9.96 8.84 -1.31
C ASN A 48 8.78 8.57 -0.36
N ALA A 49 8.62 9.44 0.64
CA ALA A 49 7.56 9.34 1.64
C ALA A 49 6.15 9.45 1.02
N GLU A 50 5.97 10.36 0.06
CA GLU A 50 4.69 10.57 -0.62
C GLU A 50 4.26 9.31 -1.39
N GLY A 51 5.18 8.70 -2.15
CA GLY A 51 4.93 7.45 -2.87
C GLY A 51 4.57 6.30 -1.92
N SER A 52 5.24 6.19 -0.77
CA SER A 52 4.96 5.16 0.23
C SER A 52 3.57 5.31 0.83
N ILE A 53 3.15 6.53 1.19
CA ILE A 53 1.80 6.81 1.68
C ILE A 53 0.75 6.53 0.60
N ALA A 54 1.01 6.93 -0.65
CA ALA A 54 0.11 6.68 -1.77
C ALA A 54 -0.07 5.17 -2.02
N GLU A 55 1.01 4.40 -1.94
CA GLU A 55 0.98 2.94 -2.09
C GLU A 55 0.17 2.28 -0.96
N MET A 56 0.48 2.59 0.30
CA MET A 56 -0.25 2.05 1.45
C MET A 56 -1.75 2.35 1.36
N ARG A 57 -2.13 3.58 0.98
CA ARG A 57 -3.54 3.95 0.77
C ARG A 57 -4.19 3.21 -0.39
N ALA A 58 -3.47 2.99 -1.49
CA ALA A 58 -3.98 2.20 -2.62
C ALA A 58 -4.28 0.75 -2.20
N TYR A 59 -3.40 0.15 -1.39
CA TYR A 59 -3.63 -1.18 -0.84
C TYR A 59 -4.77 -1.20 0.18
N LEU A 60 -4.83 -0.27 1.13
CA LEU A 60 -5.95 -0.13 2.07
C LEU A 60 -7.30 -0.02 1.34
N ALA A 61 -7.36 0.70 0.22
CA ALA A 61 -8.57 0.82 -0.60
C ALA A 61 -9.03 -0.50 -1.26
N THR A 62 -8.16 -1.53 -1.31
CA THR A 62 -8.55 -2.89 -1.76
C THR A 62 -9.27 -3.69 -0.68
N GLY A 63 -9.28 -3.20 0.57
CA GLY A 63 -9.89 -3.87 1.72
C GLY A 63 -8.94 -4.78 2.49
N ILE A 64 -7.61 -4.65 2.34
CA ILE A 64 -6.67 -5.36 3.22
C ILE A 64 -6.92 -5.00 4.69
N ASP A 65 -6.65 -5.93 5.60
CA ASP A 65 -7.02 -5.79 7.00
C ASP A 65 -5.96 -5.03 7.82
N ALA A 66 -4.69 -5.18 7.44
CA ALA A 66 -3.56 -4.46 8.01
C ALA A 66 -2.37 -4.49 7.05
N PHE A 67 -1.28 -3.81 7.39
CA PHE A 67 -0.02 -3.91 6.66
C PHE A 67 1.18 -3.76 7.59
N PHE A 68 2.33 -4.26 7.15
CA PHE A 68 3.62 -3.93 7.73
C PHE A 68 4.32 -2.84 6.91
N THR A 69 5.06 -1.98 7.59
CA THR A 69 5.89 -0.95 6.97
C THR A 69 7.17 -0.75 7.78
N ASP A 70 8.27 -0.51 7.07
CA ASP A 70 9.57 -0.22 7.68
C ASP A 70 9.64 1.21 8.25
N ASP A 71 8.69 2.08 7.88
CA ASP A 71 8.49 3.40 8.51
C ASP A 71 7.09 3.50 9.14
N PRO A 72 6.96 3.17 10.44
CA PRO A 72 5.69 3.26 11.16
C PRO A 72 5.08 4.67 11.20
N ALA A 73 5.88 5.74 11.10
CA ALA A 73 5.36 7.11 11.10
C ALA A 73 4.61 7.40 9.80
N LEU A 74 5.15 6.98 8.65
CA LEU A 74 4.44 7.04 7.37
C LEU A 74 3.21 6.11 7.38
N GLY A 75 3.31 4.94 8.00
CA GLY A 75 2.17 4.04 8.20
C GLY A 75 1.02 4.71 8.94
N ARG A 76 1.32 5.39 10.06
CA ARG A 76 0.32 6.16 10.83
C ARG A 76 -0.33 7.25 9.98
N GLN A 77 0.46 8.02 9.23
CA GLN A 77 -0.05 9.05 8.33
C GLN A 77 -0.93 8.50 7.20
N ALA A 78 -0.62 7.30 6.69
CA ALA A 78 -1.43 6.64 5.67
C ALA A 78 -2.83 6.33 6.21
N VAL A 79 -2.92 5.81 7.45
CA VAL A 79 -4.19 5.47 8.12
C VAL A 79 -4.96 6.73 8.56
N ASP A 80 -4.28 7.75 9.11
CA ASP A 80 -4.95 8.98 9.59
C ASP A 80 -5.68 9.73 8.48
N GLY A 81 -5.10 9.77 7.28
CA GLY A 81 -5.73 10.43 6.13
C GLY A 81 -6.92 9.68 5.52
N MET A 82 -7.28 8.52 6.05
CA MET A 82 -8.49 7.78 5.68
C MET A 82 -9.67 8.02 6.64
N GLY A 83 -9.56 9.03 7.52
CA GLY A 83 -10.53 9.36 8.57
C GLY A 83 -11.97 8.99 8.24
N ALA A 84 -12.50 8.05 9.03
CA ALA A 84 -13.84 7.46 9.00
C ALA A 84 -14.62 7.73 7.70
N ALA A 85 -14.50 6.83 6.72
CA ALA A 85 -15.64 6.53 5.87
C ALA A 85 -16.75 5.97 6.78
N GLY A 86 -17.46 6.88 7.46
CA GLY A 86 -18.56 6.58 8.35
C GLY A 86 -19.74 6.08 7.52
N ASN A 87 -20.30 4.96 7.98
CA ASN A 87 -21.64 4.39 7.73
C ASN A 87 -22.41 4.88 6.50
#